data_AF-A0A9D9M7E5-F1
#
_entry.id   AF-A0A9D9M7E5-F1
#
_cell.length_a   1.000
_cell.length_b   1.000
_cell.length_c   1.000
_cell.angle_alpha   90.00
_cell.angle_beta   90.00
_cell.angle_gamma   90.00
#
_symmetry.space_group_name_H-M   'P 1'
#
loop_
_entity.id
_entity.type
_entity.pdbx_description
1 polymer ?
#
loop_
_entity_poly.entity_id
_entity_poly.type
_entity_poly.pdbx_seq_one_letter_code
_entity_poly.pdbx_strand_id
1 'polypeptide(L)'
;DGSAREQAASCQKVLGGFANICYAFATKRYRSNCINWGILPFTIAPETEFNYEVGDCVFVPGIRQAILSGAEEIDAQVITKSGVKPIHLFFQNLTADERQILADGCLMNYYKNRK
;
A
#
# COMPACT_ATOMS: atom_id res chain seq x y z
N ASP A 1 13.28 -10.87 -10.96
CA ASP A 1 12.59 -9.90 -11.82
C ASP A 1 11.76 -10.68 -12.82
N GLY A 2 10.48 -10.34 -12.97
CA GLY A 2 9.49 -11.18 -13.64
C GLY A 2 8.43 -10.34 -14.34
N SER A 3 7.63 -10.95 -15.21
CA SER A 3 6.57 -10.24 -15.93
C SER A 3 5.65 -9.51 -14.94
N ALA A 4 5.61 -8.18 -14.98
CA ALA A 4 4.71 -7.33 -14.19
C ALA A 4 3.26 -7.42 -14.73
N ARG A 5 2.71 -8.64 -14.70
CA ARG A 5 1.36 -8.99 -15.10
C ARG A 5 0.37 -8.30 -14.17
N GLU A 6 -0.68 -7.74 -14.72
CA GLU A 6 -1.74 -7.07 -13.95
C GLU A 6 -2.43 -8.01 -12.97
N GLN A 7 -2.54 -9.29 -13.34
CA GLN A 7 -3.07 -10.37 -12.51
C GLN A 7 -2.34 -10.53 -11.18
N ALA A 8 -1.07 -10.10 -11.10
CA ALA A 8 -0.34 -10.10 -9.84
C ALA A 8 -1.01 -9.19 -8.79
N ALA A 9 -1.58 -8.05 -9.20
CA ALA A 9 -2.28 -7.13 -8.29
C ALA A 9 -3.78 -7.46 -8.17
N SER A 10 -4.45 -7.78 -9.29
CA SER A 10 -5.90 -8.01 -9.27
C SER A 10 -6.29 -9.23 -8.44
N CYS A 11 -5.52 -10.33 -8.51
CA CYS A 11 -5.78 -11.51 -7.70
C CYS A 11 -5.67 -11.22 -6.20
N GLN A 12 -4.71 -10.38 -5.78
CA GLN A 12 -4.60 -9.96 -4.38
C GLN A 12 -5.85 -9.19 -3.96
N LYS A 13 -6.28 -8.22 -4.76
CA LYS A 13 -7.45 -7.39 -4.46
C LYS A 13 -8.73 -8.23 -4.30
N VAL A 14 -8.97 -9.15 -5.23
CA VAL A 14 -10.16 -10.03 -5.22
C VAL A 14 -10.20 -10.91 -3.99
N LEU A 15 -9.03 -11.30 -3.46
CA LEU A 15 -8.91 -12.10 -2.23
C LEU A 15 -8.90 -11.24 -0.95
N GLY A 16 -9.18 -9.94 -1.04
CA GLY A 16 -9.24 -9.04 0.11
C GLY A 16 -7.91 -8.36 0.47
N GLY A 17 -6.92 -8.38 -0.42
CA GLY A 17 -5.68 -7.62 -0.26
C GLY A 17 -5.90 -6.11 -0.46
N PHE A 18 -5.46 -5.30 0.51
CA PHE A 18 -5.60 -3.84 0.48
C PHE A 18 -4.28 -3.08 0.58
N ALA A 19 -3.19 -3.76 0.94
CA ALA A 19 -1.87 -3.17 1.02
C ALA A 19 -0.79 -4.21 0.75
N ASN A 20 0.33 -3.76 0.20
CA ASN A 20 1.58 -4.48 0.14
C ASN A 20 2.62 -3.71 0.94
N ILE A 21 3.44 -4.43 1.71
CA ILE A 21 4.58 -3.89 2.46
C ILE A 21 5.82 -4.64 1.99
N CYS A 22 6.81 -3.93 1.48
CA CYS A 22 8.09 -4.50 1.05
C CYS A 22 9.23 -3.52 1.25
N TYR A 23 10.48 -3.94 1.07
CA TYR A 23 11.61 -3.00 1.06
C TYR A 23 11.66 -2.16 -0.22
N ALA A 24 11.29 -2.77 -1.35
CA ALA A 24 11.23 -2.10 -2.64
C ALA A 24 10.30 -2.83 -3.62
N PHE A 25 9.72 -2.10 -4.57
CA PHE A 25 9.01 -2.67 -5.70
C PHE A 25 9.98 -2.94 -6.86
N ALA A 26 10.03 -4.20 -7.32
CA ALA A 26 10.96 -4.62 -8.37
C ALA A 26 10.78 -3.86 -9.70
N THR A 27 9.56 -3.43 -10.03
CA THR A 27 9.28 -2.63 -11.23
C THR A 27 8.27 -1.53 -10.94
N LYS A 28 8.42 -0.39 -11.64
CA LYS A 28 7.43 0.70 -11.62
C LYS A 28 6.03 0.19 -12.03
N ARG A 29 5.97 -0.71 -13.02
CA ARG A 29 4.72 -1.28 -13.53
C ARG A 29 3.94 -2.05 -12.48
N TYR A 30 4.60 -2.89 -11.69
CA TYR A 30 3.91 -3.64 -10.63
C TYR A 30 3.38 -2.71 -9.53
N ARG A 31 4.16 -1.68 -9.14
CA ARG A 31 3.69 -0.64 -8.22
C ARG A 31 2.44 0.07 -8.76
N SER A 32 2.44 0.48 -10.02
CA SER A 32 1.27 1.11 -10.66
C SER A 32 0.07 0.16 -10.72
N ASN A 33 0.26 -1.14 -10.96
CA ASN A 33 -0.83 -2.11 -10.90
C ASN A 33 -1.45 -2.18 -9.50
N CYS A 34 -0.65 -2.16 -8.42
CA CYS A 34 -1.17 -2.12 -7.06
C CYS A 34 -2.07 -0.89 -6.85
N ILE A 35 -1.61 0.29 -7.25
CA ILE A 35 -2.36 1.55 -7.15
C ILE A 35 -3.67 1.48 -7.94
N ASN A 36 -3.63 1.00 -9.20
CA ASN A 36 -4.81 0.88 -10.05
C ASN A 36 -5.90 0.00 -9.44
N TRP A 37 -5.51 -1.01 -8.67
CA TRP A 37 -6.42 -1.92 -7.96
C TRP A 37 -6.76 -1.45 -6.53
N GLY A 38 -6.30 -0.26 -6.13
CA GLY A 38 -6.52 0.27 -4.78
C GLY A 38 -5.83 -0.55 -3.70
N ILE A 39 -4.63 -1.04 -4.00
CA ILE A 39 -3.72 -1.68 -3.06
C ILE A 39 -2.65 -0.65 -2.72
N LEU A 40 -2.51 -0.33 -1.43
CA LEU A 40 -1.51 0.63 -0.96
C LEU A 40 -0.10 0.05 -1.10
N PRO A 41 0.81 0.73 -1.84
CA PRO A 41 2.14 0.21 -2.11
C PRO A 41 3.14 0.70 -1.06
N PHE A 42 3.04 0.22 0.18
CA PHE A 42 3.96 0.62 1.23
C PHE A 42 5.36 0.09 1.01
N THR A 43 6.34 0.90 1.41
CA THR A 43 7.71 0.46 1.63
C THR A 43 8.15 0.68 3.07
N ILE A 44 9.16 -0.06 3.53
CA ILE A 44 9.87 0.16 4.79
C ILE A 44 11.34 0.43 4.52
N ALA A 45 12.05 1.05 5.46
CA ALA A 45 13.46 1.35 5.27
C ALA A 45 14.28 0.04 5.16
N PRO A 46 15.34 -0.01 4.32
CA PRO A 46 16.13 -1.23 4.12
C PRO A 46 16.69 -1.88 5.40
N GLU A 47 16.95 -1.07 6.42
CA GLU A 47 17.44 -1.45 7.73
C GLU A 47 16.34 -1.86 8.72
N THR A 48 15.07 -1.69 8.36
CA THR A 48 13.94 -2.08 9.23
C THR A 48 13.85 -3.60 9.28
N GLU A 49 14.07 -4.20 10.46
CA GLU A 49 13.84 -5.63 10.63
C GLU A 49 12.36 -5.98 10.47
N PHE A 50 12.05 -6.94 9.59
CA PHE A 50 10.69 -7.45 9.37
C PHE A 50 10.56 -8.90 9.87
N ASN A 51 10.70 -9.06 11.19
CA ASN A 51 10.65 -10.36 11.88
C ASN A 51 9.25 -10.65 12.42
N TYR A 52 8.23 -10.57 11.56
CA TYR A 52 6.82 -10.77 11.91
C TYR A 52 6.26 -12.07 11.32
N GLU A 53 5.22 -12.61 11.95
CA GLU A 53 4.63 -13.90 11.59
C GLU A 53 3.25 -13.78 10.95
N VAL A 54 2.84 -14.83 10.23
CA VAL A 54 1.46 -14.93 9.72
C VAL A 54 0.48 -14.88 10.90
N GLY A 55 -0.46 -13.93 10.85
CA GLY A 55 -1.42 -13.66 11.91
C GLY A 55 -1.14 -12.38 12.69
N ASP A 56 0.08 -11.84 12.60
CA ASP A 56 0.36 -10.48 13.07
C ASP A 56 -0.39 -9.46 12.19
N CYS A 57 -0.85 -8.37 12.79
CA CYS A 57 -1.69 -7.37 12.14
C CYS A 57 -0.98 -6.02 12.06
N VAL A 58 -1.09 -5.31 10.94
CA VAL A 58 -0.58 -3.93 10.82
C VAL A 58 -1.75 -2.95 10.90
N PHE A 59 -1.72 -2.08 11.89
CA PHE A 59 -2.69 -1.00 12.09
C PHE A 59 -2.11 0.32 11.60
N VAL A 60 -2.78 0.93 10.62
CA VAL A 60 -2.37 2.19 9.98
C VAL A 60 -3.45 3.26 10.21
N PRO A 61 -3.35 4.09 11.25
CA PRO A 61 -4.36 5.11 11.54
C PRO A 61 -4.34 6.23 10.49
N GLY A 62 -5.50 6.76 10.11
CA GLY A 62 -5.58 8.00 9.33
C GLY A 62 -5.06 7.95 7.88
N ILE A 63 -4.80 6.77 7.32
CA ILE A 63 -4.15 6.60 6.01
C ILE A 63 -4.82 7.38 4.87
N ARG A 64 -6.16 7.43 4.85
CA ARG A 64 -6.89 8.17 3.81
C ARG A 64 -6.56 9.67 3.83
N GLN A 65 -6.49 10.26 5.02
CA GLN A 65 -6.18 11.68 5.16
C GLN A 65 -4.72 11.97 4.78
N ALA A 66 -3.78 11.10 5.18
CA ALA A 66 -2.37 11.23 4.83
C ALA A 66 -2.14 11.21 3.30
N ILE A 67 -2.84 10.31 2.59
CA ILE A 67 -2.77 10.25 1.12
C ILE A 67 -3.27 11.55 0.50
N LEU A 68 -4.42 12.04 0.95
CA LEU A 68 -5.05 13.25 0.40
C LEU A 68 -4.30 14.54 0.76
N SER A 69 -3.58 14.57 1.89
CA SER A 69 -2.80 15.74 2.30
C SER A 69 -1.45 15.86 1.61
N GLY A 70 -1.08 14.91 0.74
CA GLY A 70 0.23 14.90 0.11
C GLY A 70 1.33 14.26 0.94
N ALA A 71 1.02 13.66 2.10
CA ALA A 71 2.03 12.95 2.89
C ALA A 71 2.65 11.80 2.08
N GLU A 72 3.86 11.40 2.45
CA GLU A 72 4.59 10.33 1.78
C GLU A 72 5.00 9.20 2.72
N GLU A 73 4.66 9.33 4.00
CA GLU A 73 4.99 8.40 5.06
C GLU A 73 3.97 8.50 6.20
N ILE A 74 3.91 7.46 7.04
CA ILE A 74 3.02 7.39 8.19
C ILE A 74 3.55 6.44 9.26
N ASP A 75 3.36 6.81 10.52
CA ASP A 75 3.55 5.89 11.64
C ASP A 75 2.39 4.91 11.75
N ALA A 76 2.72 3.65 11.97
CA ALA A 76 1.80 2.54 12.12
C ALA A 76 2.26 1.63 13.27
N GLN A 77 1.44 0.63 13.56
CA GLN A 77 1.69 -0.32 14.62
C GLN A 77 1.55 -1.75 14.10
N VAL A 78 2.46 -2.63 14.51
CA VAL A 78 2.31 -4.07 14.33
C VAL A 78 1.84 -4.67 15.64
N ILE A 79 0.70 -5.35 15.58
CA ILE A 79 0.05 -6.03 16.69
C ILE A 79 0.41 -7.50 16.57
N THR A 80 1.21 -8.00 17.53
CA THR A 80 1.66 -9.38 17.59
C THR A 80 1.10 -10.07 18.84
N LYS A 81 1.33 -11.37 18.96
CA LYS A 81 1.05 -12.12 20.20
C LYS A 81 1.85 -11.63 21.41
N SER A 82 3.02 -11.03 21.19
CA SER A 82 3.93 -10.57 22.25
C SER A 82 3.77 -9.10 22.62
N GLY A 83 2.93 -8.35 21.88
CA GLY A 83 2.63 -6.96 22.17
C GLY A 83 2.49 -6.11 20.91
N VAL A 84 2.52 -4.80 21.09
CA VAL A 84 2.41 -3.82 20.00
C VAL A 84 3.78 -3.20 19.75
N LYS A 85 4.24 -3.21 18.50
CA LYS A 85 5.52 -2.63 18.07
C LYS A 85 5.28 -1.50 17.06
N PRO A 86 6.05 -0.40 17.10
CA PRO A 86 5.96 0.63 16.08
C PRO A 86 6.53 0.13 14.74
N ILE A 87 5.97 0.61 13.63
CA ILE A 87 6.54 0.47 12.29
C ILE A 87 6.30 1.77 11.51
N HIS A 88 7.30 2.20 10.77
CA HIS A 88 7.18 3.38 9.92
C HIS A 88 7.02 2.94 8.46
N LEU A 89 5.99 3.45 7.79
CA LEU A 89 5.62 3.04 6.43
C LEU A 89 5.73 4.22 5.47
N PHE A 90 6.40 4.00 4.34
CA PHE A 90 6.53 4.97 3.26
C PHE A 90 5.56 4.64 2.11
N PHE A 91 5.07 5.65 1.40
CA PHE A 91 4.26 5.56 0.19
C PHE A 91 4.57 6.74 -0.74
N GLN A 92 5.86 6.94 -0.96
CA GLN A 92 6.46 8.08 -1.66
C GLN A 92 6.15 8.10 -3.16
N ASN A 93 6.28 9.27 -3.78
CA ASN A 93 6.19 9.49 -5.22
C ASN A 93 4.82 9.11 -5.81
N LEU A 94 3.73 9.37 -5.08
CA LEU A 94 2.38 9.27 -5.62
C LEU A 94 2.01 10.59 -6.30
N THR A 95 1.65 10.52 -7.58
CA THR A 95 1.05 11.65 -8.29
C THR A 95 -0.30 12.04 -7.70
N ALA A 96 -0.79 13.25 -7.98
CA ALA A 96 -2.12 13.69 -7.55
C ALA A 96 -3.24 12.73 -7.99
N ASP A 97 -3.16 12.22 -9.22
CA ASP A 97 -4.12 11.24 -9.73
C ASP A 97 -4.01 9.89 -9.00
N GLU A 98 -2.80 9.38 -8.76
CA GLU A 98 -2.59 8.14 -7.99
C GLU A 98 -3.13 8.26 -6.56
N ARG A 99 -2.96 9.42 -5.91
CA ARG A 99 -3.53 9.69 -4.58
C ARG A 99 -5.06 9.62 -4.61
N GLN A 100 -5.68 10.24 -5.61
CA GLN A 100 -7.13 10.21 -5.75
C GLN A 100 -7.64 8.79 -6.11
N ILE A 101 -6.92 8.06 -6.97
CA ILE A 101 -7.21 6.65 -7.29
C ILE A 101 -7.25 5.79 -6.02
N LEU A 102 -6.28 5.94 -5.13
CA LEU A 102 -6.25 5.22 -3.85
C LEU A 102 -7.39 5.66 -2.92
N ALA A 103 -7.69 6.96 -2.86
CA ALA A 103 -8.78 7.49 -2.04
C ALA A 103 -10.18 7.06 -2.52
N ASP A 104 -10.35 6.85 -3.83
CA ASP A 104 -11.56 6.32 -4.47
C ASP A 104 -11.60 4.78 -4.43
N GLY A 105 -10.52 4.14 -4.01
CA GLY A 105 -10.41 2.70 -3.78
C GLY A 105 -10.03 1.86 -5.00
N CYS A 106 -9.97 2.44 -6.21
CA CYS A 106 -9.33 1.89 -7.42
C CYS A 106 -9.47 2.86 -8.61
N LEU A 107 -8.76 2.58 -9.71
CA LEU A 107 -8.78 3.37 -10.94
C LEU A 107 -10.18 3.42 -11.57
N MET A 108 -10.93 2.31 -11.49
CA MET A 108 -12.28 2.25 -12.05
C MET A 108 -13.26 3.16 -11.29
N ASN A 109 -13.14 3.23 -9.96
CA ASN A 109 -13.93 4.14 -9.14
C ASN A 109 -13.55 5.60 -9.39
N TYR A 110 -12.26 5.89 -9.53
CA TYR A 110 -11.76 7.20 -9.93
C TYR A 110 -12.41 7.71 -11.23
N TYR A 111 -12.45 6.87 -12.27
CA TYR A 111 -13.13 7.23 -13.52
C TYR A 111 -14.64 7.37 -13.37
N LYS A 112 -15.28 6.54 -12.52
CA LYS A 112 -16.71 6.64 -12.25
C LYS A 112 -17.07 7.97 -11.56
N ASN A 113 -16.24 8.44 -10.63
CA ASN A 113 -16.51 9.65 -9.84
C ASN A 113 -16.26 10.97 -10.60
N ARG A 114 -15.64 10.90 -11.78
CA ARG A 114 -15.33 12.08 -12.63
C ARG A 114 -16.30 12.23 -13.82
N LYS A 115 -17.31 11.38 -13.91
CA LYS A 115 -18.44 11.51 -14.84
C LYS A 115 -19.60 12.21 -14.15
#